data_AF-A0A5N7CHZ5-F1
#
_entry.id   AF-A0A5N7CHZ5-F1
#
_cell.length_a   1.000
_cell.length_b   1.000
_cell.length_c   1.000
_cell.angle_alpha   90.00
_cell.angle_beta   90.00
_cell.angle_gamma   90.00
#
_symmetry.space_group_name_H-M   'P 1'
#
loop_
_entity.id
_entity.type
_entity.pdbx_description
1 polymer ?
#
loop_
_entity_poly.entity_id
_entity_poly.type
_entity_poly.pdbx_seq_one_letter_code
_entity_poly.pdbx_strand_id
1 'polypeptide(L)'
;MVKFFCLAALMGLAAVSQATNLHVNKGYITVGEDSPVKGSINVSPPVTIYAMFKGNQDGATAKPKCSLEADWPSSYGDVYFGADNCLYDSNGQNINSQCCKMSNDLPEVANPYH
;
A
#
# COMPACT_ATOMS: atom_id res chain seq x y z
N MET A 1 2.60 -37.39 -43.55
CA MET A 1 2.83 -37.29 -42.10
C MET A 1 2.49 -35.88 -41.67
N VAL A 2 1.32 -35.67 -41.06
CA VAL A 2 0.89 -34.35 -40.57
C VAL A 2 1.34 -34.24 -39.13
N LYS A 3 2.37 -33.42 -38.90
CA LYS A 3 2.93 -33.18 -37.57
C LYS A 3 2.11 -32.06 -36.93
N PHE A 4 1.10 -32.45 -36.15
CA PHE A 4 0.34 -31.52 -35.32
C PHE A 4 1.28 -30.95 -34.25
N PHE A 5 1.68 -29.70 -34.42
CA PHE A 5 2.29 -28.93 -33.34
C PHE A 5 1.16 -28.53 -32.38
N CYS A 6 1.15 -29.14 -31.19
CA CYS A 6 0.30 -28.71 -30.09
C CYS A 6 0.52 -27.21 -29.83
N LEU A 7 -0.55 -26.43 -29.97
CA LEU A 7 -0.67 -25.10 -29.38
C LEU A 7 -0.55 -25.27 -27.86
N ALA A 8 0.63 -24.99 -27.30
CA ALA A 8 0.73 -24.64 -25.90
C ALA A 8 0.33 -23.17 -25.77
N ALA A 9 -0.97 -22.91 -25.72
CA ALA A 9 -1.47 -21.64 -25.22
C ALA A 9 -1.12 -21.59 -23.73
N LEU A 10 0.03 -21.00 -23.40
CA LEU A 10 0.29 -20.48 -22.06
C LEU A 10 -0.75 -19.39 -21.83
N MET A 11 -1.91 -19.79 -21.29
CA MET A 11 -2.77 -18.86 -20.57
C MET A 11 -2.01 -18.48 -19.30
N GLY A 12 -1.11 -17.51 -19.43
CA GLY A 12 -0.64 -16.78 -18.28
C GLY A 12 -1.87 -16.21 -17.60
N LEU A 13 -2.20 -16.73 -16.42
CA LEU A 13 -3.14 -16.06 -15.54
C LEU A 13 -2.50 -14.71 -15.23
N ALA A 14 -2.86 -13.68 -15.98
CA ALA A 14 -2.80 -12.33 -15.47
C ALA A 14 -3.72 -12.36 -14.25
N ALA A 15 -3.13 -12.43 -13.06
CA ALA A 15 -3.88 -12.19 -11.84
C ALA A 15 -4.50 -10.80 -12.02
N VAL A 16 -5.81 -10.76 -12.23
CA VAL A 16 -6.56 -9.52 -12.26
C VAL A 16 -6.44 -8.98 -10.84
N SER A 17 -5.52 -8.04 -10.65
CA SER A 17 -5.34 -7.42 -9.36
C SER A 17 -6.58 -6.59 -9.08
N GLN A 18 -7.48 -7.10 -8.25
CA GLN A 18 -8.59 -6.32 -7.77
C GLN A 18 -8.07 -5.30 -6.76
N ALA A 19 -8.59 -4.09 -6.82
CA ALA A 19 -8.23 -3.06 -5.87
C ALA A 19 -8.74 -3.46 -4.47
N THR A 20 -7.85 -3.39 -3.49
CA THR A 20 -8.14 -3.55 -2.08
C THR A 20 -8.42 -2.17 -1.49
N ASN A 21 -9.45 -2.05 -0.65
CA ASN A 21 -9.66 -0.85 0.13
C ASN A 21 -8.70 -0.84 1.34
N LEU A 22 -7.70 0.03 1.30
CA LEU A 22 -6.75 0.27 2.38
C LEU A 22 -7.31 1.33 3.33
N HIS A 23 -7.62 0.95 4.56
CA HIS A 23 -8.06 1.84 5.64
C HIS A 23 -6.91 2.31 6.50
N VAL A 24 -7.00 3.53 7.01
CA VAL A 24 -6.00 4.18 7.88
C VAL A 24 -6.64 4.42 9.23
N ASN A 25 -6.24 3.65 10.23
CA ASN A 25 -6.93 3.65 11.53
C ASN A 25 -6.52 4.84 12.42
N LYS A 26 -5.37 5.48 12.15
CA LYS A 26 -4.90 6.64 12.93
C LYS A 26 -4.00 7.55 12.12
N GLY A 27 -4.25 8.86 12.24
CA GLY A 27 -3.52 9.87 11.48
C GLY A 27 -3.77 9.70 9.98
N TYR A 28 -2.90 10.30 9.17
CA TYR A 28 -2.95 10.23 7.71
C TYR A 28 -1.63 9.72 7.15
N ILE A 29 -1.72 9.09 5.98
CA ILE A 29 -0.58 8.54 5.22
C ILE A 29 -0.56 9.13 3.82
N THR A 30 0.52 8.87 3.09
CA THR A 30 0.60 9.06 1.64
C THR A 30 0.96 7.72 1.02
N VAL A 31 0.16 7.26 0.05
CA VAL A 31 0.48 6.07 -0.75
C VAL A 31 1.18 6.53 -2.03
N GLY A 32 2.28 5.88 -2.40
CA GLY A 32 3.19 6.43 -3.41
C GLY A 32 3.72 7.79 -2.98
N GLU A 33 3.93 8.71 -3.92
CA GLU A 33 4.48 10.04 -3.61
C GLU A 33 3.44 11.16 -3.58
N ASP A 34 2.23 10.90 -4.08
CA ASP A 34 1.26 11.95 -4.45
C ASP A 34 -0.18 11.70 -3.99
N SER A 35 -0.45 10.58 -3.30
CA SER A 35 -1.81 10.18 -2.90
C SER A 35 -2.01 10.25 -1.38
N PRO A 36 -2.34 11.43 -0.81
CA PRO A 36 -2.81 11.58 0.55
C PRO A 36 -4.03 10.73 0.89
N VAL A 37 -4.02 10.10 2.07
CA VAL A 37 -5.14 9.27 2.55
C VAL A 37 -5.56 9.71 3.95
N LYS A 38 -6.78 10.26 4.06
CA LYS A 38 -7.39 10.74 5.32
C LYS A 38 -8.37 9.76 5.97
N GLY A 39 -8.46 8.53 5.46
CA GLY A 39 -9.39 7.51 5.95
C GLY A 39 -9.23 6.20 5.22
N SER A 40 -9.52 6.14 3.92
CA SER A 40 -9.26 4.96 3.10
C SER A 40 -9.00 5.29 1.63
N ILE A 41 -8.43 4.35 0.90
CA ILE A 41 -8.16 4.45 -0.54
C ILE A 41 -8.22 3.06 -1.20
N ASN A 42 -8.71 2.97 -2.43
CA ASN A 42 -8.60 1.75 -3.23
C ASN A 42 -7.24 1.67 -3.90
N VAL A 43 -6.47 0.62 -3.61
CA VAL A 43 -5.11 0.42 -4.13
C VAL A 43 -4.91 -1.02 -4.58
N SER A 44 -4.05 -1.21 -5.58
CA SER A 44 -3.56 -2.52 -5.97
C SER A 44 -2.13 -2.66 -5.43
N PRO A 45 -1.82 -3.63 -4.55
CA PRO A 45 -0.44 -3.91 -4.18
C PRO A 45 0.38 -4.38 -5.40
N PRO A 46 1.72 -4.25 -5.38
CA PRO A 46 2.50 -3.65 -4.30
C PRO A 46 2.40 -2.12 -4.29
N VAL A 47 2.42 -1.51 -3.10
CA VAL A 47 2.42 -0.05 -2.93
C VAL A 47 3.40 0.38 -1.85
N THR A 48 3.95 1.59 -1.96
CA THR A 48 4.73 2.20 -0.88
C THR A 48 3.81 3.08 -0.03
N ILE A 49 3.83 2.86 1.28
CA ILE A 49 3.11 3.68 2.26
C ILE A 49 4.13 4.53 3.01
N TYR A 50 3.95 5.84 2.99
CA TYR A 50 4.68 6.79 3.83
C TYR A 50 3.78 7.25 4.98
N ALA A 51 4.32 7.27 6.20
CA ALA A 51 3.52 7.58 7.38
C ALA A 51 4.32 8.34 8.45
N MET A 52 3.65 8.56 9.59
CA MET A 52 4.19 9.28 10.75
C MET A 52 4.63 10.72 10.43
N PHE A 53 3.91 11.39 9.53
CA PHE A 53 4.05 12.82 9.28
C PHE A 53 3.77 13.62 10.55
N LYS A 54 4.41 14.79 10.66
CA LYS A 54 4.08 15.75 11.71
C LYS A 54 2.81 16.49 11.28
N GLY A 55 1.71 16.32 12.02
CA GLY A 55 0.38 16.85 11.63
C GLY A 55 0.23 18.38 11.64
N ASN A 56 1.28 19.13 11.92
CA ASN A 56 1.31 20.60 11.90
C ASN A 56 2.31 21.15 10.86
N GLN A 57 2.58 20.38 9.81
CA GLN A 57 3.43 20.84 8.71
C GLN A 57 2.60 21.61 7.67
N ASP A 58 2.95 22.87 7.49
CA ASP A 58 2.47 23.70 6.38
C ASP A 58 3.20 23.33 5.09
N GLY A 59 2.50 23.43 3.94
CA GLY A 59 3.05 23.18 2.61
C GLY A 59 2.46 21.97 1.90
N ALA A 60 2.59 21.95 0.57
CA ALA A 60 2.05 20.89 -0.29
C ALA A 60 2.80 19.56 -0.15
N THR A 61 4.04 19.57 0.31
CA THR A 61 4.87 18.38 0.58
C THR A 61 5.30 18.33 2.03
N ALA A 62 5.56 17.12 2.52
CA ALA A 62 6.03 16.87 3.88
C ALA A 62 6.97 15.66 3.90
N LYS A 63 7.92 15.67 4.86
CA LYS A 63 8.84 14.55 5.05
C LYS A 63 8.24 13.53 6.03
N PRO A 64 7.99 12.28 5.60
CA PRO A 64 7.53 11.22 6.50
C PRO A 64 8.66 10.78 7.44
N LYS A 65 8.31 10.05 8.49
CA LYS A 65 9.31 9.44 9.39
C LYS A 65 9.53 7.95 9.16
N CYS A 66 8.60 7.31 8.45
CA CYS A 66 8.70 5.90 8.13
C CYS A 66 8.13 5.61 6.74
N SER A 67 8.59 4.50 6.14
CA SER A 67 8.02 3.94 4.93
C SER A 67 7.78 2.43 5.07
N LEU A 68 6.83 1.91 4.30
CA LEU A 68 6.55 0.49 4.16
C LEU A 68 6.36 0.17 2.67
N GLU A 69 7.19 -0.70 2.14
CA GLU A 69 6.89 -1.40 0.89
C GLU A 69 5.90 -2.52 1.21
N ALA A 70 4.65 -2.30 0.83
CA ALA A 70 3.54 -3.14 1.22
C ALA A 70 3.12 -4.05 0.08
N ASP A 71 2.95 -5.33 0.40
CA ASP A 71 2.51 -6.33 -0.56
C ASP A 71 1.54 -7.33 0.08
N TRP A 72 0.48 -7.66 -0.65
CA TRP A 72 -0.49 -8.66 -0.25
C TRP A 72 -1.20 -9.21 -1.49
N PRO A 73 -1.81 -10.41 -1.42
CA PRO A 73 -2.60 -10.92 -2.53
C PRO A 73 -3.78 -9.97 -2.84
N SER A 74 -3.94 -9.60 -4.10
CA SER A 74 -5.02 -8.73 -4.58
C SER A 74 -6.44 -9.26 -4.35
N SER A 75 -6.58 -10.53 -3.96
CA SER A 75 -7.85 -11.12 -3.54
C SER A 75 -8.22 -10.81 -2.09
N TYR A 76 -7.36 -10.13 -1.33
CA TYR A 76 -7.72 -9.64 0.00
C TYR A 76 -8.86 -8.63 -0.16
N GLY A 77 -9.81 -8.70 0.78
CA GLY A 77 -10.85 -7.68 0.91
C GLY A 77 -10.24 -6.39 1.44
N ASP A 78 -10.78 -5.88 2.55
CA ASP A 78 -10.23 -4.68 3.17
C ASP A 78 -8.90 -4.98 3.89
N VAL A 79 -7.95 -4.04 3.79
CA VAL A 79 -6.67 -4.06 4.51
C VAL A 79 -6.60 -2.80 5.38
N TYR A 80 -5.97 -2.91 6.54
CA TYR A 80 -5.96 -1.85 7.54
C TYR A 80 -4.52 -1.51 7.92
N PHE A 81 -4.15 -0.25 7.74
CA PHE A 81 -2.96 0.34 8.35
C PHE A 81 -3.28 0.75 9.78
N GLY A 82 -2.80 -0.06 10.73
CA GLY A 82 -3.07 0.05 12.15
C GLY A 82 -2.46 1.28 12.81
N ALA A 83 -2.92 1.56 14.03
CA ALA A 83 -2.41 2.67 14.84
C ALA A 83 -0.95 2.49 15.30
N ASP A 84 -0.43 1.28 15.20
CA ASP A 84 0.97 0.89 15.42
C ASP A 84 1.80 0.91 14.13
N ASN A 85 1.21 1.37 13.01
CA ASN A 85 1.83 1.49 11.69
C ASN A 85 2.15 0.13 11.03
N CYS A 86 1.38 -0.91 11.35
CA CYS A 86 1.46 -2.22 10.72
C CYS A 86 0.21 -2.54 9.88
N LEU A 87 0.32 -3.51 8.97
CA LEU A 87 -0.79 -3.97 8.14
C LEU A 87 -1.55 -5.14 8.76
N TYR A 88 -2.86 -5.08 8.64
CA TYR A 88 -3.81 -6.06 9.13
C TYR A 88 -4.84 -6.40 8.05
N ASP A 89 -5.33 -7.64 8.06
CA ASP A 89 -6.52 -8.02 7.30
C ASP A 89 -7.81 -7.58 8.01
N SER A 90 -8.96 -7.86 7.41
CA SER A 90 -10.28 -7.56 7.97
C SER A 90 -10.64 -8.31 9.24
N ASN A 91 -9.89 -9.35 9.61
CA ASN A 91 -10.06 -10.08 10.87
C ASN A 91 -9.16 -9.50 11.98
N GLY A 92 -8.36 -8.47 11.69
CA GLY A 92 -7.38 -7.93 12.60
C GLY A 92 -6.13 -8.81 12.73
N GLN A 93 -5.90 -9.73 11.80
CA GLN A 93 -4.68 -10.52 11.74
C GLN A 93 -3.58 -9.73 11.02
N ASN A 94 -2.43 -9.63 11.66
CA ASN A 94 -1.29 -8.93 11.08
C ASN A 94 -0.79 -9.64 9.81
N ILE A 95 -0.60 -8.89 8.73
CA ILE A 95 -0.17 -9.41 7.43
C ILE A 95 1.36 -9.48 7.41
N ASN A 96 1.90 -10.66 7.72
CA ASN A 96 3.33 -10.99 7.60
C ASN A 96 4.29 -10.03 8.35
N SER A 97 3.86 -9.44 9.47
CA SER A 97 4.63 -8.45 10.23
C SER A 97 5.09 -7.24 9.39
N GLN A 98 4.30 -6.89 8.36
CA GLN A 98 4.56 -5.71 7.54
C GLN A 98 4.25 -4.45 8.32
N CYS A 99 5.31 -3.82 8.82
CA CYS A 99 5.25 -2.61 9.61
C CYS A 99 6.14 -1.53 9.00
N CYS A 100 5.69 -0.28 9.12
CA CYS A 100 6.43 0.89 8.70
C CYS A 100 7.78 0.96 9.40
N LYS A 101 8.85 1.15 8.61
CA LYS A 101 10.22 1.21 9.11
C LYS A 101 10.68 2.65 9.19
N MET A 102 11.19 3.03 10.35
CA MET A 102 11.74 4.36 10.58
C MET A 102 12.95 4.61 9.68
N SER A 103 13.00 5.77 9.03
CA SER A 103 14.16 6.21 8.25
C SER A 103 14.28 7.72 8.29
N ASN A 104 15.52 8.22 8.33
CA ASN A 104 15.82 9.66 8.20
C ASN A 104 16.06 10.06 6.74
N ASP A 105 16.23 9.08 5.86
CA ASP A 105 16.50 9.23 4.43
C ASP A 105 15.27 8.81 3.63
N LEU A 106 14.23 9.63 3.70
CA LEU A 106 12.99 9.48 2.95
C LEU A 106 12.77 10.74 2.09
N PRO A 107 12.17 10.60 0.89
CA PRO A 107 11.82 11.74 0.06
C PRO A 107 10.76 12.61 0.74
N GLU A 108 10.63 13.85 0.29
CA GLU A 108 9.39 14.59 0.52
C GLU A 108 8.31 14.04 -0.40
N VAL A 109 7.12 13.86 0.15
CA VAL A 109 5.94 13.39 -0.58
C VAL A 109 4.77 14.34 -0.33
N ALA A 110 3.67 14.19 -1.06
CA ALA A 110 2.47 14.99 -0.83
C ALA A 110 2.06 14.95 0.64
N ASN A 111 1.85 16.13 1.22
CA ASN A 111 1.53 16.30 2.63
C ASN A 111 0.08 15.90 2.88
N PRO A 112 -0.19 14.84 3.66
CA PRO A 112 -1.56 14.40 3.85
C PRO A 112 -2.33 15.24 4.88
N TYR A 113 -1.71 16.25 5.48
CA TYR A 113 -2.34 17.23 6.36
C TYR A 113 -2.55 18.60 5.69
N HIS A 114 -2.18 18.74 4.42
CA HIS A 114 -2.50 19.91 3.61
C HIS A 114 -3.99 19.92 3.20
#